data_AF-A0AA35TF98-F1
#
_entry.id   AF-A0AA35TF98-F1
#
_cell.length_a   1.000
_cell.length_b   1.000
_cell.length_c   1.000
_cell.angle_alpha   90.00
_cell.angle_beta   90.00
_cell.angle_gamma   90.00
#
_symmetry.space_group_name_H-M   'P 1'
#
loop_
_entity.id
_entity.type
_entity.pdbx_description
1 polymer ?
#
loop_
_entity_poly.entity_id
_entity_poly.type
_entity_poly.pdbx_seq_one_letter_code
_entity_poly.pdbx_strand_id
1 'polypeptide(L)'
;MYVTEMHRMQPHVLRLNRSEEETVSAINTMKINFVEELRLDLYRHWTIYDSLCNSCYTACKFKVWSLKGHKNLLEFLADMGLPLVQCKQRFSAMDVQFRENFRSWIDRSAAKFGLDNMAYGSFSAQIGYKIKLSAADMLLSTTALIENPEKSTEEAFLQALDALSWSNVTKILAGIETAKLQQAAIKTHVRNFIDTHQVVCTGPFVYAYVEEGTPNMKYFSRPLTLCKLARFLREAWISSNKRARDYPFILSAPVDLEKGTCLVAGVPCQTEETRRSEFRKAFTQAADRTQANASFDCFDNCVFEMQMEDRGKFFDALTALCTV
;
A
#
# COMPACT_ATOMS: atom_id res chain seq x y z
N MET A 1 -2.69 -15.15 -10.83
CA MET A 1 -2.14 -14.23 -11.84
C MET A 1 -0.70 -13.79 -11.53
N TYR A 2 -0.41 -13.09 -10.43
CA TYR A 2 0.95 -12.59 -10.12
C TYR A 2 2.05 -13.66 -10.19
N VAL A 3 1.86 -14.79 -9.50
CA VAL A 3 2.84 -15.88 -9.47
C VAL A 3 3.10 -16.42 -10.87
N THR A 4 2.07 -16.57 -11.70
CA THR A 4 2.20 -17.06 -13.08
C THR A 4 3.04 -16.11 -13.95
N GLU A 5 2.78 -14.81 -13.90
CA GLU A 5 3.53 -13.81 -14.67
C GLU A 5 4.97 -13.64 -14.16
N MET A 6 5.17 -13.74 -12.84
CA MET A 6 6.52 -13.77 -12.25
C MET A 6 7.34 -14.95 -12.79
N HIS A 7 6.76 -16.15 -12.86
CA HIS A 7 7.43 -17.33 -13.42
C HIS A 7 7.71 -17.17 -14.92
N ARG A 8 6.87 -16.44 -15.66
CA ARG A 8 7.11 -16.09 -17.06
C ARG A 8 8.30 -15.13 -17.24
N MET A 9 8.44 -14.15 -16.36
CA MET A 9 9.54 -13.16 -16.44
C MET A 9 10.90 -13.73 -16.04
N GLN A 10 10.94 -14.71 -15.13
CA GLN A 10 12.18 -15.25 -14.58
C GLN A 10 13.17 -15.80 -15.64
N PRO A 11 12.75 -16.59 -16.65
CA PRO A 11 13.64 -17.00 -17.75
C PRO A 11 14.20 -15.83 -18.55
N HIS A 12 13.43 -14.75 -18.74
CA HIS A 12 13.89 -13.57 -19.48
C HIS A 12 15.01 -12.84 -18.72
N VAL A 13 14.89 -12.72 -17.40
CA VAL A 13 15.94 -12.12 -16.56
C VAL A 13 17.24 -12.93 -16.64
N LEU A 14 17.16 -14.27 -16.51
CA LEU A 14 18.33 -15.14 -16.63
C LEU A 14 18.99 -15.05 -18.01
N ARG A 15 18.18 -14.98 -19.07
CA ARG A 15 18.67 -14.84 -20.45
C ARG A 15 19.41 -13.52 -20.67
N LEU A 16 18.88 -12.41 -20.15
CA LEU A 16 19.48 -11.09 -20.33
C LEU A 16 20.75 -10.90 -19.51
N ASN A 17 20.80 -11.43 -18.28
CA ASN A 17 22.00 -11.36 -17.44
C ASN A 17 23.21 -12.11 -18.05
N ARG A 18 22.98 -13.26 -18.71
CA ARG A 18 24.06 -14.02 -19.36
C ARG A 18 24.75 -13.26 -20.49
N SER A 19 24.04 -12.35 -21.16
CA SER A 19 24.61 -11.52 -22.21
C SER A 19 25.62 -10.50 -21.67
N GLU A 20 25.63 -10.24 -20.36
CA GLU A 20 26.49 -9.23 -19.71
C GLU A 20 27.69 -9.86 -18.96
N GLU A 21 27.75 -11.18 -18.78
CA GLU A 21 28.84 -11.84 -18.02
C GLU A 21 30.20 -11.79 -18.74
N GLU A 22 30.21 -11.60 -20.07
CA GLU A 22 31.44 -11.44 -20.87
C GLU A 22 32.02 -10.01 -20.82
N THR A 23 31.30 -9.04 -20.24
CA THR A 23 31.77 -7.65 -20.09
C THR A 23 32.20 -7.37 -18.65
N VAL A 24 33.51 -7.17 -18.45
CA VAL A 24 34.16 -6.81 -17.17
C VAL A 24 33.33 -5.75 -16.45
N SER A 25 32.88 -6.07 -15.22
CA SER A 25 32.05 -5.27 -14.29
C SER A 25 32.03 -3.77 -14.57
N ALA A 26 31.17 -3.36 -15.50
CA ALA A 26 31.00 -1.96 -15.83
C ALA A 26 30.21 -1.29 -14.69
N ILE A 27 30.81 -0.23 -14.15
CA ILE A 27 30.29 0.65 -13.08
C ILE A 27 28.86 1.20 -13.40
N ASN A 28 28.42 1.06 -14.66
CA ASN A 28 27.14 1.53 -15.20
C ASN A 28 26.20 0.39 -15.65
N THR A 29 26.35 -0.83 -15.14
CA THR A 29 25.42 -1.94 -15.44
C THR A 29 24.33 -2.07 -14.38
N MET A 30 23.13 -2.42 -14.83
CA MET A 30 21.98 -2.73 -13.97
C MET A 30 21.74 -4.24 -14.03
N LYS A 31 22.00 -4.93 -12.92
CA LYS A 31 21.76 -6.37 -12.82
C LYS A 31 20.43 -6.62 -12.11
N ILE A 32 19.54 -7.34 -12.76
CA ILE A 32 18.25 -7.73 -12.18
C ILE A 32 18.34 -9.17 -11.72
N ASN A 33 17.99 -9.43 -10.46
CA ASN A 33 18.00 -10.77 -9.90
C ASN A 33 16.63 -11.15 -9.38
N PHE A 34 16.23 -12.39 -9.63
CA PHE A 34 15.10 -13.00 -8.94
C PHE A 34 15.46 -13.20 -7.48
N VAL A 35 14.63 -12.69 -6.57
CA VAL A 35 14.84 -12.76 -5.14
C VAL A 35 13.49 -12.94 -4.47
N GLU A 36 13.40 -13.85 -3.52
CA GLU A 36 12.25 -13.90 -2.62
C GLU A 36 12.33 -12.70 -1.66
N GLU A 37 11.35 -11.83 -1.78
CA GLU A 37 11.23 -10.55 -1.11
C GLU A 37 10.33 -10.65 0.12
N LEU A 38 10.66 -9.89 1.16
CA LEU A 38 9.82 -9.82 2.36
C LEU A 38 8.62 -8.90 2.09
N ARG A 39 7.47 -9.21 2.68
CA ARG A 39 6.27 -8.34 2.69
C ARG A 39 6.42 -7.19 3.69
N LEU A 40 7.54 -6.50 3.57
CA LEU A 40 7.96 -5.38 4.39
C LEU A 40 8.26 -4.22 3.45
N ASP A 41 7.41 -3.21 3.50
CA ASP A 41 7.56 -2.02 2.68
C ASP A 41 8.83 -1.29 3.08
N LEU A 42 9.62 -0.85 2.09
CA LEU A 42 10.78 0.03 2.24
C LEU A 42 11.81 -0.40 3.28
N TYR A 43 11.84 -1.68 3.70
CA TYR A 43 12.62 -2.12 4.87
C TYR A 43 14.13 -1.85 4.73
N ARG A 44 14.64 -1.75 3.50
CA ARG A 44 16.03 -1.41 3.19
C ARG A 44 16.35 0.08 3.37
N HIS A 45 15.33 0.93 3.40
CA HIS A 45 15.44 2.39 3.37
C HIS A 45 15.05 3.08 4.69
N TRP A 46 14.51 2.35 5.66
CA TRP A 46 14.21 2.84 7.02
C TRP A 46 14.63 1.84 8.10
N THR A 47 14.09 1.98 9.31
CA THR A 47 14.33 1.04 10.40
C THR A 47 13.47 -0.22 10.22
N ILE A 48 13.94 -1.36 10.74
CA ILE A 48 13.13 -2.60 10.71
C ILE A 48 11.81 -2.38 11.46
N TYR A 49 11.89 -1.67 12.59
CA TYR A 49 10.73 -1.37 13.41
C TYR A 49 9.66 -0.58 12.64
N ASP A 50 10.07 0.48 11.94
CA ASP A 50 9.15 1.28 11.14
C ASP A 50 8.58 0.47 9.98
N SER A 51 9.40 -0.40 9.36
CA SER A 51 8.92 -1.32 8.34
C SER A 51 7.78 -2.20 8.81
N LEU A 52 7.97 -2.87 9.95
CA LEU A 52 6.96 -3.74 10.53
C LEU A 52 5.69 -2.97 10.93
N CYS A 53 5.84 -1.74 11.41
CA CYS A 53 4.71 -0.92 11.86
C CYS A 53 3.88 -0.34 10.72
N ASN A 54 4.49 -0.03 9.57
CA ASN A 54 3.81 0.68 8.48
C ASN A 54 3.40 -0.24 7.32
N SER A 55 3.98 -1.44 7.21
CA SER A 55 3.58 -2.42 6.18
C SER A 55 2.20 -2.99 6.52
N CYS A 56 1.27 -2.94 5.57
CA CYS A 56 -0.13 -3.36 5.78
C CYS A 56 -0.25 -4.77 6.39
N TYR A 57 0.50 -5.75 5.86
CA TYR A 57 0.43 -7.14 6.31
C TYR A 57 0.81 -7.31 7.79
N THR A 58 1.99 -6.84 8.18
CA THR A 58 2.50 -6.98 9.55
C THR A 58 1.77 -6.08 10.52
N ALA A 59 1.47 -4.84 10.12
CA ALA A 59 0.70 -3.90 10.93
C ALA A 59 -0.66 -4.48 11.33
N CYS A 60 -1.36 -5.12 10.40
CA CYS A 60 -2.65 -5.75 10.66
C CYS A 60 -2.53 -7.03 11.50
N LYS A 61 -1.52 -7.87 11.24
CA LYS A 61 -1.28 -9.10 12.00
C LYS A 61 -0.94 -8.83 13.46
N PHE A 62 -0.07 -7.85 13.72
CA PHE A 62 0.30 -7.45 15.08
C PHE A 62 -0.70 -6.50 15.73
N LYS A 63 -1.62 -5.87 14.96
CA LYS A 63 -2.54 -4.83 15.45
C LYS A 63 -1.81 -3.68 16.11
N VAL A 64 -0.83 -3.13 15.38
CA VAL A 64 0.11 -2.11 15.88
C VAL A 64 -0.57 -0.78 16.26
N TRP A 65 -1.86 -0.59 16.01
CA TRP A 65 -2.60 0.55 16.56
C TRP A 65 -2.85 0.42 18.08
N SER A 66 -2.76 -0.80 18.64
CA SER A 66 -2.97 -1.07 20.07
C SER A 66 -1.66 -1.19 20.86
N LEU A 67 -1.71 -0.90 22.17
CA LEU A 67 -0.58 -1.12 23.09
C LEU A 67 -0.19 -2.60 23.19
N LYS A 68 -1.19 -3.50 23.18
CA LYS A 68 -0.97 -4.96 23.18
C LYS A 68 -0.25 -5.41 21.91
N GLY A 69 -0.64 -4.85 20.76
CA GLY A 69 -0.02 -5.15 19.48
C GLY A 69 1.44 -4.70 19.40
N HIS A 70 1.74 -3.51 19.94
CA HIS A 70 3.12 -3.05 20.09
C HIS A 70 3.97 -3.98 20.96
N LYS A 71 3.45 -4.44 22.10
CA LYS A 71 4.15 -5.41 22.95
C LYS A 71 4.41 -6.73 22.21
N ASN A 72 3.40 -7.25 21.49
CA ASN A 72 3.53 -8.46 20.69
C ASN A 72 4.57 -8.30 19.56
N LEU A 73 4.65 -7.12 18.93
CA LEU A 73 5.69 -6.83 17.95
C LEU A 73 7.10 -6.82 18.58
N LEU A 74 7.25 -6.25 19.78
CA LEU A 74 8.52 -6.28 20.50
C LEU A 74 8.92 -7.70 20.92
N GLU A 75 7.95 -8.53 21.32
CA GLU A 75 8.16 -9.96 21.60
C GLU A 75 8.63 -10.70 20.33
N PHE A 76 8.07 -10.39 19.16
CA PHE A 76 8.53 -10.93 17.88
C PHE A 76 9.98 -10.53 17.56
N LEU A 77 10.34 -9.26 17.78
CA LEU A 77 11.73 -8.80 17.61
C LEU A 77 12.69 -9.50 18.59
N ALA A 78 12.24 -9.76 19.81
CA ALA A 78 13.00 -10.49 20.82
C ALA A 78 13.18 -11.98 20.46
N ASP A 79 12.15 -12.65 19.92
CA ASP A 79 12.24 -14.07 19.48
C ASP A 79 13.20 -14.24 18.29
N MET A 80 13.29 -13.24 17.42
CA MET A 80 14.32 -13.21 16.36
C MET A 80 15.74 -13.07 16.93
N GLY A 81 15.91 -12.58 18.16
CA GLY A 81 17.20 -12.29 18.77
C GLY A 81 17.83 -10.97 18.29
N LEU A 82 17.02 -10.04 17.79
CA LEU A 82 17.50 -8.73 17.35
C LEU A 82 17.58 -7.74 18.51
N PRO A 83 18.76 -7.12 18.77
CA PRO A 83 18.86 -6.04 19.74
C PRO A 83 17.96 -4.87 19.36
N LEU A 84 17.27 -4.26 20.34
CA LEU A 84 16.37 -3.13 20.07
C LEU A 84 17.08 -1.92 19.41
N VAL A 85 18.36 -1.72 19.71
CA VAL A 85 19.18 -0.68 19.08
C VAL A 85 19.32 -0.93 17.57
N GLN A 86 19.54 -2.19 17.18
CA GLN A 86 19.62 -2.61 15.78
C GLN A 86 18.27 -2.45 15.07
N CYS A 87 17.16 -2.76 15.74
CA CYS A 87 15.82 -2.58 15.15
C CYS A 87 15.43 -1.11 14.92
N LYS A 88 16.00 -0.19 15.70
CA LYS A 88 15.70 1.25 15.65
C LYS A 88 16.71 2.08 14.83
N GLN A 89 17.78 1.48 14.35
CA GLN A 89 18.66 2.12 13.37
C GLN A 89 18.22 1.79 11.94
N ARG A 90 18.70 2.58 10.98
CA ARG A 90 18.42 2.34 9.56
C ARG A 90 18.99 0.98 9.15
N PHE A 91 18.23 0.21 8.37
CA PHE A 91 18.64 -1.11 7.92
C PHE A 91 20.01 -1.08 7.21
N SER A 92 20.28 -0.07 6.38
CA SER A 92 21.57 0.10 5.71
C SER A 92 22.76 0.28 6.66
N ALA A 93 22.52 0.78 7.87
CA ALA A 93 23.53 1.02 8.91
C ALA A 93 23.65 -0.16 9.90
N MET A 94 22.81 -1.19 9.79
CA MET A 94 22.90 -2.37 10.64
C MET A 94 24.14 -3.21 10.34
N ASP A 95 24.62 -3.92 11.37
CA ASP A 95 25.77 -4.80 11.20
C ASP A 95 25.47 -5.86 10.14
N VAL A 96 26.49 -6.19 9.36
CA VAL A 96 26.37 -7.10 8.21
C VAL A 96 25.76 -8.44 8.63
N GLN A 97 26.17 -8.96 9.80
CA GLN A 97 25.64 -10.20 10.36
C GLN A 97 24.12 -10.16 10.54
N PHE A 98 23.55 -9.05 11.00
CA PHE A 98 22.11 -8.93 11.16
C PHE A 98 21.40 -8.79 9.82
N ARG A 99 22.00 -8.08 8.85
CA ARG A 99 21.41 -7.91 7.51
C ARG A 99 21.35 -9.20 6.71
N GLU A 100 22.40 -10.01 6.76
CA GLU A 100 22.49 -11.27 6.02
C GLU A 100 21.56 -12.34 6.59
N ASN A 101 21.44 -12.40 7.93
CA ASN A 101 20.59 -13.39 8.60
C ASN A 101 19.16 -12.91 8.85
N PHE A 102 18.83 -11.64 8.58
CA PHE A 102 17.52 -11.07 8.86
C PHE A 102 16.36 -11.93 8.33
N ARG A 103 16.53 -12.45 7.11
CA ARG A 103 15.52 -13.26 6.45
C ARG A 103 15.31 -14.62 7.12
N SER A 104 16.40 -15.34 7.40
CA SER A 104 16.31 -16.65 8.06
C SER A 104 15.70 -16.54 9.46
N TRP A 105 15.97 -15.44 10.17
CA TRP A 105 15.37 -15.18 11.48
C TRP A 105 13.88 -14.86 11.41
N ILE A 106 13.46 -14.12 10.38
CA ILE A 106 12.02 -13.93 10.12
C ILE A 106 11.37 -15.29 9.86
N ASP A 107 11.92 -16.12 8.98
CA ASP A 107 11.31 -17.41 8.62
C ASP A 107 11.19 -18.34 9.85
N ARG A 108 12.20 -18.34 10.73
CA ARG A 108 12.18 -19.11 11.99
C ARG A 108 11.10 -18.65 12.96
N SER A 109 10.87 -17.34 13.05
CA SER A 109 10.00 -16.74 14.07
C SER A 109 8.58 -16.53 13.55
N ALA A 110 8.41 -16.38 12.24
CA ALA A 110 7.14 -16.08 11.56
C ALA A 110 6.02 -17.09 11.90
N ALA A 111 6.34 -18.38 11.90
CA ALA A 111 5.37 -19.44 12.20
C ALA A 111 4.76 -19.30 13.60
N LYS A 112 5.55 -18.90 14.62
CA LYS A 112 5.07 -18.73 16.00
C LYS A 112 4.06 -17.58 16.13
N PHE A 113 4.17 -16.56 15.29
CA PHE A 113 3.34 -15.36 15.32
C PHE A 113 2.24 -15.36 14.23
N GLY A 114 2.03 -16.48 13.53
CA GLY A 114 0.99 -16.61 12.50
C GLY A 114 1.24 -15.74 11.25
N LEU A 115 2.52 -15.53 10.92
CA LEU A 115 2.99 -14.81 9.73
C LEU A 115 3.27 -15.79 8.58
N ASP A 116 2.23 -16.47 8.10
CA ASP A 116 2.37 -17.58 7.13
C ASP A 116 2.87 -17.13 5.75
N ASN A 117 2.67 -15.87 5.38
CA ASN A 117 2.91 -15.33 4.03
C ASN A 117 3.89 -14.16 4.07
N MET A 118 5.01 -14.31 4.77
CA MET A 118 5.96 -13.23 5.00
C MET A 118 6.90 -12.96 3.81
N ALA A 119 7.11 -13.95 2.95
CA ALA A 119 7.94 -13.83 1.74
C ALA A 119 7.12 -14.08 0.46
N TYR A 120 7.57 -13.52 -0.65
CA TYR A 120 7.03 -13.78 -1.98
C TYR A 120 8.12 -13.62 -3.05
N GLY A 121 8.03 -14.38 -4.15
CA GLY A 121 8.97 -14.23 -5.27
C GLY A 121 8.83 -12.86 -5.94
N SER A 122 9.93 -12.14 -6.10
CA SER A 122 9.99 -10.82 -6.73
C SER A 122 11.34 -10.59 -7.42
N PHE A 123 11.61 -9.36 -7.82
CA PHE A 123 12.85 -8.96 -8.47
C PHE A 123 13.52 -7.82 -7.71
N SER A 124 14.86 -7.85 -7.68
CA SER A 124 15.68 -6.75 -7.19
C SER A 124 16.65 -6.30 -8.28
N ALA A 125 16.82 -4.99 -8.41
CA ALA A 125 17.79 -4.38 -9.29
C ALA A 125 18.99 -3.86 -8.49
N GLN A 126 20.19 -4.24 -8.92
CA GLN A 126 21.45 -3.70 -8.45
C GLN A 126 21.97 -2.72 -9.50
N ILE A 127 22.03 -1.43 -9.16
CA ILE A 127 22.54 -0.38 -10.07
C ILE A 127 23.96 -0.04 -9.63
N GLY A 128 24.95 -0.62 -10.34
CA GLY A 128 26.37 -0.52 -9.99
C GLY A 128 26.64 -0.81 -8.50
N TYR A 129 27.48 0.01 -7.87
CA TYR A 129 27.74 -0.03 -6.42
C TYR A 129 26.81 0.89 -5.60
N LYS A 130 25.92 1.64 -6.26
CA LYS A 130 25.22 2.77 -5.63
C LYS A 130 24.03 2.33 -4.79
N ILE A 131 23.16 1.49 -5.34
CA ILE A 131 21.90 1.15 -4.70
C ILE A 131 21.37 -0.21 -5.14
N LYS A 132 20.77 -0.92 -4.17
CA LYS A 132 19.95 -2.10 -4.40
C LYS A 132 18.50 -1.72 -4.16
N LEU A 133 17.65 -1.89 -5.17
CA LEU A 133 16.23 -1.53 -5.12
C LEU A 133 15.39 -2.77 -5.40
N SER A 134 14.35 -3.00 -4.60
CA SER A 134 13.34 -3.98 -4.97
C SER A 134 12.33 -3.39 -5.94
N ALA A 135 11.64 -4.26 -6.69
CA ALA A 135 10.51 -3.85 -7.51
C ALA A 135 9.42 -3.14 -6.67
N ALA A 136 9.22 -3.57 -5.42
CA ALA A 136 8.27 -2.95 -4.50
C ALA A 136 8.71 -1.54 -4.06
N ASP A 137 10.00 -1.34 -3.75
CA ASP A 137 10.55 -0.03 -3.40
C ASP A 137 10.38 0.96 -4.55
N MET A 138 10.67 0.52 -5.78
CA MET A 138 10.44 1.31 -6.99
C MET A 138 8.98 1.68 -7.18
N LEU A 139 8.06 0.72 -7.01
CA LEU A 139 6.62 0.96 -7.10
C LEU A 139 6.14 1.98 -6.07
N LEU A 140 6.56 1.84 -4.81
CA LEU A 140 6.17 2.76 -3.74
C LEU A 140 6.72 4.16 -4.00
N SER A 141 7.97 4.26 -4.43
CA SER A 141 8.61 5.52 -4.79
C SER A 141 7.90 6.24 -5.94
N THR A 142 7.66 5.55 -7.06
CA THR A 142 7.00 6.18 -8.22
C THR A 142 5.56 6.53 -7.94
N THR A 143 4.82 5.68 -7.22
CA THR A 143 3.44 6.01 -6.82
C THR A 143 3.42 7.25 -5.93
N ALA A 144 4.36 7.36 -4.99
CA ALA A 144 4.43 8.52 -4.11
C ALA A 144 4.76 9.83 -4.84
N LEU A 145 5.56 9.76 -5.91
CA LEU A 145 5.84 10.92 -6.76
C LEU A 145 4.61 11.34 -7.57
N ILE A 146 3.88 10.39 -8.17
CA ILE A 146 2.66 10.67 -8.95
C ILE A 146 1.56 11.26 -8.07
N GLU A 147 1.41 10.74 -6.85
CA GLU A 147 0.34 11.15 -5.93
C GLU A 147 0.77 12.21 -4.93
N ASN A 148 1.80 12.98 -5.26
CA ASN A 148 2.17 14.10 -4.42
C ASN A 148 1.09 15.19 -4.51
N PRO A 149 0.42 15.56 -3.41
CA PRO A 149 -0.62 16.59 -3.43
C PRO A 149 -0.07 18.01 -3.63
N GLU A 150 1.23 18.24 -3.42
CA GLU A 150 1.83 19.56 -3.55
C GLU A 150 2.09 19.97 -5.01
N LYS A 151 2.05 19.02 -5.95
CA LYS A 151 2.41 19.23 -7.35
C LYS A 151 1.20 19.07 -8.26
N SER A 152 1.25 19.75 -9.40
CA SER A 152 0.27 19.51 -10.47
C SER A 152 0.38 18.07 -10.97
N THR A 153 -0.74 17.51 -11.44
CA THR A 153 -0.79 16.10 -11.89
C THR A 153 0.21 15.83 -13.03
N GLU A 154 0.39 16.79 -13.94
CA GLU A 154 1.32 16.70 -15.06
C GLU A 154 2.79 16.70 -14.61
N GLU A 155 3.15 17.62 -13.71
CA GLU A 155 4.52 17.67 -13.16
C GLU A 155 4.85 16.43 -12.35
N ALA A 156 3.90 15.96 -11.53
CA ALA A 156 4.04 14.75 -10.75
C ALA A 156 4.25 13.51 -11.65
N PHE A 157 3.51 13.44 -12.75
CA PHE A 157 3.67 12.37 -13.75
C PHE A 157 5.05 12.40 -14.42
N LEU A 158 5.50 13.57 -14.89
CA LEU A 158 6.82 13.71 -15.52
C LEU A 158 7.96 13.38 -14.55
N GLN A 159 7.84 13.80 -13.28
CA GLN A 159 8.84 13.48 -12.27
C GLN A 159 8.91 11.99 -11.95
N ALA A 160 7.76 11.30 -11.91
CA ALA A 160 7.72 9.87 -11.71
C ALA A 160 8.28 9.11 -12.91
N LEU A 161 8.01 9.59 -14.13
CA LEU A 161 8.60 9.05 -15.35
C LEU A 161 10.13 9.21 -15.36
N ASP A 162 10.62 10.39 -15.00
CA ASP A 162 12.06 10.64 -14.88
C ASP A 162 12.72 9.76 -13.82
N ALA A 163 12.01 9.43 -12.74
CA ALA A 163 12.49 8.56 -11.68
C ALA A 163 12.64 7.09 -12.13
N LEU A 164 11.97 6.67 -13.21
CA LEU A 164 12.18 5.33 -13.77
C LEU A 164 13.52 5.20 -14.51
N SER A 165 14.14 6.32 -14.89
CA SER A 165 15.45 6.30 -15.52
C SER A 165 16.55 5.99 -14.51
N TRP A 166 17.37 4.98 -14.81
CA TRP A 166 18.53 4.56 -14.01
C TRP A 166 19.57 5.66 -13.80
N SER A 167 19.58 6.71 -14.63
CA SER A 167 20.46 7.86 -14.46
C SER A 167 20.06 8.75 -13.28
N ASN A 168 18.80 8.71 -12.83
CA ASN A 168 18.24 9.68 -11.89
C ASN A 168 17.93 9.06 -10.51
N VAL A 169 18.95 8.52 -9.86
CA VAL A 169 18.83 7.90 -8.53
C VAL A 169 18.35 8.88 -7.46
N THR A 170 18.66 10.17 -7.59
CA THR A 170 18.23 11.20 -6.62
C THR A 170 16.72 11.37 -6.61
N LYS A 171 16.05 11.33 -7.77
CA LYS A 171 14.58 11.38 -7.84
C LYS A 171 13.94 10.12 -7.23
N ILE A 172 14.53 8.94 -7.45
CA ILE A 172 14.07 7.70 -6.79
C ILE A 172 14.18 7.84 -5.27
N LEU A 173 15.32 8.29 -4.76
CA LEU A 173 15.51 8.47 -3.32
C LEU A 173 14.55 9.50 -2.73
N ALA A 174 14.30 10.61 -3.44
CA ALA A 174 13.29 11.59 -3.04
C ALA A 174 11.88 10.98 -3.01
N GLY A 175 11.53 10.15 -4.00
CA GLY A 175 10.27 9.41 -4.02
C GLY A 175 10.12 8.42 -2.87
N ILE A 176 11.21 7.74 -2.48
CA ILE A 176 11.24 6.86 -1.30
C ILE A 176 10.97 7.65 -0.02
N GLU A 177 11.54 8.84 0.16
CA GLU A 177 11.25 9.67 1.34
C GLU A 177 9.77 10.12 1.36
N THR A 178 9.22 10.55 0.23
CA THR A 178 7.78 10.87 0.12
C THR A 178 6.91 9.65 0.40
N ALA A 179 7.31 8.45 -0.07
CA ALA A 179 6.59 7.21 0.19
C ALA A 179 6.54 6.86 1.69
N LYS A 180 7.64 7.09 2.42
CA LYS A 180 7.65 6.89 3.89
C LYS A 180 6.65 7.81 4.59
N LEU A 181 6.59 9.09 4.18
CA LEU A 181 5.64 10.05 4.74
C LEU A 181 4.19 9.61 4.45
N GLN A 182 3.89 9.19 3.23
CA GLN A 182 2.57 8.67 2.85
C GLN A 182 2.19 7.42 3.65
N GLN A 183 3.10 6.45 3.80
CA GLN A 183 2.82 5.23 4.57
C GLN A 183 2.60 5.51 6.06
N ALA A 184 3.39 6.42 6.64
CA ALA A 184 3.21 6.86 8.02
C ALA A 184 1.86 7.59 8.22
N ALA A 185 1.46 8.41 7.25
CA ALA A 185 0.16 9.08 7.24
C ALA A 185 -0.99 8.05 7.17
N ILE A 186 -0.93 7.08 6.24
CA ILE A 186 -1.93 6.01 6.12
C ILE A 186 -2.08 5.26 7.45
N LYS A 187 -0.97 4.80 8.06
CA LYS A 187 -1.03 4.08 9.35
C LYS A 187 -1.69 4.91 10.45
N THR A 188 -1.33 6.20 10.53
CA THR A 188 -1.88 7.11 11.55
C THR A 188 -3.39 7.28 11.36
N HIS A 189 -3.84 7.41 10.11
CA HIS A 189 -5.27 7.47 9.79
C HIS A 189 -6.00 6.16 10.12
N VAL A 190 -5.44 5.01 9.76
CA VAL A 190 -6.02 3.69 10.12
C VAL A 190 -6.19 3.58 11.63
N ARG A 191 -5.20 4.03 12.41
CA ARG A 191 -5.33 4.08 13.86
C ARG A 191 -6.49 4.96 14.30
N ASN A 192 -6.59 6.19 13.77
CA ASN A 192 -7.66 7.11 14.11
C ASN A 192 -9.04 6.48 13.83
N PHE A 193 -9.25 5.91 12.65
CA PHE A 193 -10.52 5.25 12.28
C PHE A 193 -10.92 4.13 13.25
N ILE A 194 -9.94 3.37 13.76
CA ILE A 194 -10.18 2.27 14.70
C ILE A 194 -10.46 2.81 16.11
N ASP A 195 -9.67 3.78 16.57
CA ASP A 195 -9.78 4.36 17.90
C ASP A 195 -11.09 5.17 18.06
N THR A 196 -11.57 5.82 17.00
CA THR A 196 -12.84 6.59 16.98
C THR A 196 -14.07 5.76 16.63
N HIS A 197 -13.91 4.48 16.28
CA HIS A 197 -15.00 3.61 15.82
C HIS A 197 -15.82 4.17 14.64
N GLN A 198 -15.17 4.90 13.72
CA GLN A 198 -15.79 5.51 12.54
C GLN A 198 -16.15 4.53 11.41
N VAL A 199 -15.86 3.23 11.57
CA VAL A 199 -16.20 2.19 10.59
C VAL A 199 -17.63 1.71 10.82
N VAL A 200 -18.53 2.04 9.90
CA VAL A 200 -19.97 1.74 10.00
C VAL A 200 -20.33 0.55 9.11
N CYS A 201 -21.09 -0.39 9.66
CA CYS A 201 -21.60 -1.56 8.94
C CYS A 201 -23.07 -1.35 8.56
N THR A 202 -23.33 -1.06 7.30
CA THR A 202 -24.68 -1.03 6.72
C THR A 202 -24.89 -2.33 5.97
N GLY A 203 -25.39 -3.36 6.66
CA GLY A 203 -25.87 -4.63 6.09
C GLY A 203 -25.01 -5.21 4.96
N PRO A 204 -25.29 -4.89 3.67
CA PRO A 204 -24.53 -5.36 2.51
C PRO A 204 -23.07 -4.91 2.40
N PHE A 205 -22.68 -3.76 2.97
CA PHE A 205 -21.31 -3.24 2.85
C PHE A 205 -20.88 -2.47 4.10
N VAL A 206 -19.59 -2.19 4.18
CA VAL A 206 -18.99 -1.41 5.25
C VAL A 206 -18.46 -0.12 4.66
N TYR A 207 -18.69 1.00 5.33
CA TYR A 207 -18.17 2.28 4.88
C TYR A 207 -17.52 3.08 5.99
N ALA A 208 -16.63 3.97 5.58
CA ALA A 208 -16.05 5.00 6.41
C ALA A 208 -15.84 6.26 5.56
N TYR A 209 -15.71 7.41 6.20
CA TYR A 209 -15.35 8.64 5.52
C TYR A 209 -14.29 9.40 6.31
N VAL A 210 -13.37 10.03 5.59
CA VAL A 210 -12.37 10.91 6.19
C VAL A 210 -13.06 12.22 6.56
N GLU A 211 -12.97 12.59 7.84
CA GLU A 211 -13.50 13.85 8.35
C GLU A 211 -12.64 15.05 7.90
N GLU A 212 -13.31 16.20 7.75
CA GLU A 212 -12.68 17.47 7.42
C GLU A 212 -11.76 17.93 8.57
N GLY A 213 -10.59 18.47 8.21
CA GLY A 213 -9.61 18.96 9.18
C GLY A 213 -8.68 17.89 9.77
N THR A 214 -8.82 16.62 9.34
CA THR A 214 -7.86 15.59 9.71
C THR A 214 -6.45 15.92 9.17
N PRO A 215 -5.38 15.67 9.94
CA PRO A 215 -4.02 15.97 9.50
C PRO A 215 -3.68 15.14 8.26
N ASN A 216 -2.91 15.67 7.31
CA ASN A 216 -2.50 14.94 6.10
C ASN A 216 -3.65 14.53 5.15
N MET A 217 -4.84 15.11 5.30
CA MET A 217 -6.01 14.87 4.42
C MET A 217 -5.69 15.01 2.93
N LYS A 218 -4.81 15.97 2.58
CA LYS A 218 -4.38 16.26 1.20
C LYS A 218 -3.86 15.03 0.45
N TYR A 219 -3.22 14.07 1.13
CA TYR A 219 -2.74 12.85 0.48
C TYR A 219 -3.88 11.94 0.02
N PHE A 220 -5.03 11.95 0.70
CA PHE A 220 -6.18 11.08 0.39
C PHE A 220 -7.11 11.67 -0.67
N SER A 221 -6.87 12.90 -1.11
CA SER A 221 -7.55 13.48 -2.27
C SER A 221 -7.10 12.84 -3.59
N ARG A 222 -6.07 11.96 -3.58
CA ARG A 222 -5.59 11.22 -4.75
C ARG A 222 -6.11 9.76 -4.76
N PRO A 223 -6.54 9.21 -5.92
CA PRO A 223 -7.17 7.89 -6.02
C PRO A 223 -6.40 6.68 -5.48
N LEU A 224 -5.12 6.50 -5.81
CA LEU A 224 -4.35 5.31 -5.41
C LEU A 224 -4.03 5.37 -3.92
N THR A 225 -3.77 6.54 -3.35
CA THR A 225 -3.51 6.71 -1.91
C THR A 225 -4.79 6.46 -1.12
N LEU A 226 -5.94 6.96 -1.61
CA LEU A 226 -7.24 6.61 -1.03
C LEU A 226 -7.50 5.09 -1.09
N CYS A 227 -7.22 4.46 -2.23
CA CYS A 227 -7.35 3.00 -2.37
C CYS A 227 -6.39 2.23 -1.45
N LYS A 228 -5.16 2.71 -1.23
CA LYS A 228 -4.21 2.12 -0.28
C LYS A 228 -4.73 2.23 1.15
N LEU A 229 -5.25 3.40 1.53
CA LEU A 229 -5.89 3.60 2.83
C LEU A 229 -7.09 2.68 3.02
N ALA A 230 -8.00 2.61 2.03
CA ALA A 230 -9.19 1.76 2.08
C ALA A 230 -8.82 0.27 2.22
N ARG A 231 -7.82 -0.21 1.47
CA ARG A 231 -7.32 -1.60 1.60
C ARG A 231 -6.71 -1.86 2.97
N PHE A 232 -5.87 -0.96 3.48
CA PHE A 232 -5.27 -1.11 4.79
C PHE A 232 -6.35 -1.12 5.88
N LEU A 233 -7.26 -0.14 5.89
CA LEU A 233 -8.34 -0.05 6.87
C LEU A 233 -9.23 -1.30 6.85
N ARG A 234 -9.55 -1.82 5.66
CA ARG A 234 -10.29 -3.08 5.50
C ARG A 234 -9.54 -4.26 6.12
N GLU A 235 -8.26 -4.45 5.80
CA GLU A 235 -7.45 -5.53 6.39
C GLU A 235 -7.30 -5.39 7.90
N ALA A 236 -7.18 -4.16 8.40
CA ALA A 236 -7.13 -3.86 9.82
C ALA A 236 -8.44 -4.22 10.53
N TRP A 237 -9.58 -3.91 9.90
CA TRP A 237 -10.89 -4.29 10.41
C TRP A 237 -11.10 -5.81 10.38
N ILE A 238 -10.67 -6.50 9.33
CA ILE A 238 -10.69 -7.98 9.24
C ILE A 238 -9.88 -8.65 10.33
N SER A 239 -8.72 -8.07 10.69
CA SER A 239 -7.91 -8.58 11.79
C SER A 239 -8.66 -8.54 13.13
N SER A 240 -9.58 -7.59 13.30
CA SER A 240 -10.36 -7.38 14.51
C SER A 240 -11.69 -8.15 14.50
N ASN A 241 -12.33 -8.29 13.35
CA ASN A 241 -13.60 -9.00 13.19
C ASN A 241 -13.52 -10.01 12.05
N LYS A 242 -13.59 -11.32 12.33
CA LYS A 242 -13.46 -12.36 11.28
C LYS A 242 -14.61 -12.36 10.27
N ARG A 243 -15.81 -11.91 10.66
CA ARG A 243 -16.99 -11.82 9.77
C ARG A 243 -16.85 -10.70 8.73
N ALA A 244 -15.90 -9.79 8.93
CA ALA A 244 -15.59 -8.70 8.02
C ALA A 244 -15.15 -9.12 6.61
N ARG A 245 -14.63 -10.35 6.46
CA ARG A 245 -14.01 -10.79 5.21
C ARG A 245 -14.97 -10.79 4.03
N ASP A 246 -16.24 -11.05 4.32
CA ASP A 246 -17.27 -11.24 3.32
C ASP A 246 -17.88 -9.90 2.86
N TYR A 247 -17.58 -8.80 3.55
CA TYR A 247 -18.15 -7.49 3.25
C TYR A 247 -17.21 -6.63 2.38
N PRO A 248 -17.77 -5.95 1.38
CA PRO A 248 -17.05 -4.94 0.63
C PRO A 248 -16.86 -3.69 1.49
N PHE A 249 -15.79 -2.94 1.22
CA PHE A 249 -15.46 -1.74 1.97
C PHE A 249 -15.49 -0.52 1.06
N ILE A 250 -16.13 0.56 1.49
CA ILE A 250 -16.22 1.82 0.74
C ILE A 250 -15.63 2.94 1.60
N LEU A 251 -14.69 3.69 1.03
CA LEU A 251 -14.08 4.83 1.69
C LEU A 251 -14.35 6.11 0.90
N SER A 252 -14.82 7.14 1.59
CA SER A 252 -14.97 8.49 1.03
C SER A 252 -13.93 9.43 1.63
N ALA A 253 -13.32 10.28 0.81
CA ALA A 253 -12.45 11.36 1.27
C ALA A 253 -12.73 12.66 0.52
N PRO A 254 -12.61 13.82 1.17
CA PRO A 254 -12.79 15.11 0.51
C PRO A 254 -11.64 15.40 -0.47
N VAL A 255 -11.99 15.89 -1.65
CA VAL A 255 -11.02 16.32 -2.68
C VAL A 255 -10.87 17.83 -2.63
N ASP A 256 -11.99 18.54 -2.76
CA ASP A 256 -12.03 19.99 -2.80
C ASP A 256 -13.16 20.48 -1.88
N LEU A 257 -12.77 21.18 -0.81
CA LEU A 257 -13.70 21.71 0.18
C LEU A 257 -14.51 22.88 -0.37
N GLU A 258 -13.96 23.66 -1.31
CA GLU A 258 -14.66 24.82 -1.88
C GLU A 258 -15.75 24.38 -2.84
N LYS A 259 -15.49 23.31 -3.60
CA LYS A 259 -16.46 22.74 -4.54
C LYS A 259 -17.39 21.70 -3.91
N GLY A 260 -17.14 21.31 -2.67
CA GLY A 260 -17.91 20.28 -1.97
C GLY A 260 -17.78 18.89 -2.58
N THR A 261 -16.67 18.56 -3.26
CA THR A 261 -16.50 17.28 -3.94
C THR A 261 -15.72 16.27 -3.10
N CYS A 262 -16.14 15.00 -3.17
CA CYS A 262 -15.46 13.90 -2.52
C CYS A 262 -15.17 12.75 -3.49
N LEU A 263 -14.05 12.07 -3.23
CA LEU A 263 -13.62 10.88 -3.93
C LEU A 263 -14.09 9.67 -3.14
N VAL A 264 -14.66 8.69 -3.84
CA VAL A 264 -15.15 7.46 -3.25
C VAL A 264 -14.43 6.27 -3.88
N ALA A 265 -13.82 5.45 -3.03
CA ALA A 265 -13.10 4.25 -3.41
C ALA A 265 -13.75 3.00 -2.81
N GLY A 266 -14.16 2.08 -3.67
CA GLY A 266 -14.65 0.75 -3.32
C GLY A 266 -13.53 -0.29 -3.32
N VAL A 267 -13.48 -1.12 -2.27
CA VAL A 267 -12.58 -2.26 -2.14
C VAL A 267 -13.41 -3.54 -2.04
N PRO A 268 -13.26 -4.48 -2.99
CA PRO A 268 -14.02 -5.73 -2.99
C PRO A 268 -13.62 -6.65 -1.83
N CYS A 269 -14.52 -7.56 -1.45
CA CYS A 269 -14.29 -8.56 -0.40
C CYS A 269 -13.21 -9.58 -0.80
N GLN A 270 -13.08 -9.85 -2.10
CA GLN A 270 -12.11 -10.76 -2.69
C GLN A 270 -11.45 -10.08 -3.89
N THR A 271 -10.18 -10.42 -4.14
CA THR A 271 -9.34 -9.81 -5.17
C THR A 271 -9.70 -10.21 -6.60
N GLU A 272 -10.84 -10.88 -6.82
CA GLU A 272 -11.31 -11.30 -8.14
C GLU A 272 -11.69 -10.08 -9.00
N GLU A 273 -11.13 -10.01 -10.21
CA GLU A 273 -11.36 -8.92 -11.17
C GLU A 273 -12.83 -8.82 -11.59
N THR A 274 -13.55 -9.94 -11.61
CA THR A 274 -14.99 -10.05 -11.89
C THR A 274 -15.80 -9.13 -10.99
N ARG A 275 -15.49 -9.08 -9.68
CA ARG A 275 -16.23 -8.23 -8.74
C ARG A 275 -15.94 -6.74 -8.89
N ARG A 276 -14.79 -6.35 -9.45
CA ARG A 276 -14.52 -4.92 -9.74
C ARG A 276 -15.50 -4.37 -10.79
N SER A 277 -15.89 -5.21 -11.74
CA SER A 277 -16.88 -4.83 -12.76
C SER A 277 -18.30 -4.67 -12.19
N GLU A 278 -18.61 -5.41 -11.11
CA GLU A 278 -19.90 -5.32 -10.41
C GLU A 278 -20.02 -4.02 -9.62
N PHE A 279 -18.93 -3.55 -8.99
CA PHE A 279 -18.92 -2.25 -8.30
C PHE A 279 -19.29 -1.09 -9.19
N ARG A 280 -18.73 -1.01 -10.40
CA ARG A 280 -19.04 0.08 -11.32
C ARG A 280 -20.52 0.10 -11.67
N LYS A 281 -21.09 -1.07 -12.00
CA LYS A 281 -22.52 -1.19 -12.32
C LYS A 281 -23.38 -0.77 -11.14
N ALA A 282 -23.06 -1.22 -9.93
CA ALA A 282 -23.79 -0.85 -8.72
C ALA A 282 -23.71 0.66 -8.43
N PHE A 283 -22.54 1.27 -8.58
CA PHE A 283 -22.35 2.70 -8.37
C PHE A 283 -23.04 3.55 -9.42
N THR A 284 -22.96 3.19 -10.71
CA THR A 284 -23.68 3.89 -11.78
C THR A 284 -25.19 3.79 -11.56
N GLN A 285 -25.71 2.59 -11.25
CA GLN A 285 -27.14 2.41 -10.99
C GLN A 285 -27.61 3.16 -9.74
N ALA A 286 -26.79 3.24 -8.69
CA ALA A 286 -27.08 4.04 -7.50
C ALA A 286 -27.14 5.53 -7.84
N ALA A 287 -26.16 6.04 -8.60
CA ALA A 287 -26.12 7.44 -9.04
C ALA A 287 -27.32 7.81 -9.92
N ASP A 288 -27.70 6.94 -10.86
CA ASP A 288 -28.86 7.14 -11.74
C ASP A 288 -30.17 7.20 -10.96
N ARG A 289 -30.34 6.35 -9.93
CA ARG A 289 -31.54 6.33 -9.08
C ARG A 289 -31.68 7.58 -8.23
N THR A 290 -30.56 8.12 -7.73
CA THR A 290 -30.56 9.29 -6.85
C THR A 290 -30.41 10.61 -7.62
N GLN A 291 -30.16 10.55 -8.93
CA GLN A 291 -29.73 11.70 -9.74
C GLN A 291 -28.55 12.43 -9.08
N ALA A 292 -27.65 11.66 -8.45
CA ALA A 292 -26.50 12.24 -7.75
C ALA A 292 -25.51 12.80 -8.77
N ASN A 293 -24.91 13.95 -8.44
CA ASN A 293 -23.85 14.52 -9.26
C ASN A 293 -22.55 13.73 -9.03
N ALA A 294 -22.37 12.66 -9.82
CA ALA A 294 -21.22 11.77 -9.77
C ALA A 294 -20.49 11.71 -11.13
N SER A 295 -19.18 11.87 -11.10
CA SER A 295 -18.31 11.67 -12.27
C SER A 295 -17.57 10.34 -12.16
N PHE A 296 -17.65 9.55 -13.23
CA PHE A 296 -16.98 8.26 -13.39
C PHE A 296 -15.82 8.33 -14.41
N ASP A 297 -15.06 9.43 -14.38
CA ASP A 297 -13.95 9.68 -15.32
C ASP A 297 -12.66 8.90 -15.00
N CYS A 298 -12.59 8.26 -13.82
CA CYS A 298 -11.46 7.42 -13.44
C CYS A 298 -11.40 6.13 -14.29
N PHE A 299 -10.20 5.73 -14.72
CA PHE A 299 -10.00 4.44 -15.39
C PHE A 299 -10.34 3.25 -14.49
N ASP A 300 -10.13 3.39 -13.19
CA ASP A 300 -10.46 2.36 -12.22
C ASP A 300 -11.98 2.32 -11.95
N ASN A 301 -12.60 1.19 -12.27
CA ASN A 301 -14.02 0.91 -12.09
C ASN A 301 -14.53 1.03 -10.64
N CYS A 302 -13.64 1.12 -9.66
CA CYS A 302 -14.00 1.17 -8.24
C CYS A 302 -13.79 2.54 -7.61
N VAL A 303 -13.38 3.56 -8.38
CA VAL A 303 -13.15 4.91 -7.88
C VAL A 303 -13.96 5.90 -8.71
N PHE A 304 -14.61 6.85 -8.05
CA PHE A 304 -15.39 7.90 -8.70
C PHE A 304 -15.50 9.14 -7.81
N GLU A 305 -15.82 10.29 -8.40
CA GLU A 305 -16.04 11.54 -7.69
C GLU A 305 -17.54 11.81 -7.55
N MET A 306 -17.96 12.36 -6.42
CA MET A 306 -19.35 12.79 -6.18
C MET A 306 -19.41 14.06 -5.35
N GLN A 307 -20.54 14.78 -5.42
CA GLN A 307 -20.85 15.86 -4.49
C GLN A 307 -21.11 15.33 -3.07
N MET A 308 -20.56 16.01 -2.06
CA MET A 308 -20.69 15.60 -0.65
C MET A 308 -22.13 15.63 -0.16
N GLU A 309 -22.96 16.53 -0.70
CA GLU A 309 -24.37 16.67 -0.35
C GLU A 309 -25.20 15.42 -0.74
N ASP A 310 -24.83 14.77 -1.84
CA ASP A 310 -25.53 13.59 -2.38
C ASP A 310 -25.09 12.29 -1.72
N ARG A 311 -23.99 12.31 -0.95
CA ARG A 311 -23.36 11.13 -0.36
C ARG A 311 -24.32 10.29 0.49
N GLY A 312 -25.15 10.93 1.31
CA GLY A 312 -26.12 10.23 2.17
C GLY A 312 -27.16 9.45 1.34
N LYS A 313 -27.82 10.15 0.42
CA LYS A 313 -28.82 9.56 -0.49
C LYS A 313 -28.23 8.44 -1.34
N PHE A 314 -27.00 8.63 -1.80
CA PHE A 314 -26.27 7.64 -2.59
C PHE A 314 -26.05 6.34 -1.80
N PHE A 315 -25.58 6.42 -0.55
CA PHE A 315 -25.36 5.24 0.28
C PHE A 315 -26.66 4.52 0.65
N ASP A 316 -27.75 5.26 0.85
CA ASP A 316 -29.07 4.66 1.07
C ASP A 316 -29.55 3.89 -0.17
N ALA A 317 -29.43 4.49 -1.36
CA ALA A 317 -29.78 3.84 -2.62
C ALA A 317 -28.90 2.62 -2.92
N LEU A 318 -27.60 2.70 -2.62
CA LEU A 318 -26.67 1.58 -2.77
C LEU A 318 -27.03 0.44 -1.81
N THR A 319 -27.45 0.75 -0.58
CA THR A 319 -27.90 -0.24 0.40
C THR A 319 -29.16 -0.97 -0.11
N ALA A 320 -30.10 -0.23 -0.68
CA ALA A 320 -31.31 -0.81 -1.30
C ALA A 320 -31.00 -1.66 -2.55
N LEU A 321 -29.93 -1.36 -3.27
CA LEU A 321 -29.50 -2.13 -4.44
C LEU A 321 -28.83 -3.46 -4.06
N CYS A 322 -28.06 -3.48 -2.98
CA CYS A 322 -27.32 -4.67 -2.57
C CYS A 322 -28.10 -5.62 -1.65
N THR A 323 -29.29 -5.22 -1.19
CA THR A 323 -30.18 -6.04 -0.35
C THR A 323 -31.23 -6.83 -1.16
N VAL A 324 -31.37 -6.52 -2.44
CA VAL A 324 -32.25 -7.20 -3.41
C VAL A 324 -31.45 -8.25 -4.17
#